data_AF-A0A7W8JMJ7-F1
#
_entry.id   AF-A0A7W8JMJ7-F1
#
_cell.length_a   1.000
_cell.length_b   1.000
_cell.length_c   1.000
_cell.angle_alpha   90.00
_cell.angle_beta   90.00
_cell.angle_gamma   90.00
#
_symmetry.space_group_name_H-M   'P 1'
#
loop_
_entity.id
_entity.type
_entity.pdbx_description
1 polymer ?
#
loop_
_entity_poly.entity_id
_entity_poly.type
_entity_poly.pdbx_seq_one_letter_code
_entity_poly.pdbx_strand_id
1 'polypeptide(L)'
;MNKPHSPACERNRDPILAVLREHFAGARRVLEIGSGTGQHAAYFAAHLPQLIWQASDREENLPGIRAWLDEAALSNTPPPLMLDVSSPWPDDRFDAVFSANTLHIMAWSEVEQLFARLPHVTDIGATLIIYGPF
;
A
#
# COMPACT_ATOMS: atom_id res chain seq x y z
N MET A 1 22.16 -1.78 -6.38
CA MET A 1 21.45 -0.53 -6.01
C MET A 1 21.15 -0.60 -4.52
N ASN A 2 21.36 0.48 -3.78
CA ASN A 2 20.97 0.52 -2.37
C ASN A 2 19.44 0.56 -2.29
N LYS A 3 18.90 -0.28 -1.42
CA LYS A 3 17.47 -0.34 -1.10
C LYS A 3 17.02 1.02 -0.51
N PRO A 4 15.94 1.65 -1.00
CA PRO A 4 15.53 2.98 -0.55
C PRO A 4 15.09 2.95 0.92
N HIS A 5 15.27 4.06 1.64
CA HIS A 5 14.95 4.15 3.06
C HIS A 5 14.20 5.44 3.40
N SER A 6 13.20 5.33 4.25
CA SER A 6 12.36 6.39 4.78
C SER A 6 12.33 6.28 6.31
N PRO A 7 12.95 7.23 7.03
CA PRO A 7 12.84 7.33 8.48
C PRO A 7 11.40 7.54 8.97
N ALA A 8 10.52 8.11 8.13
CA ALA A 8 9.11 8.28 8.46
C ALA A 8 8.42 6.93 8.60
N CYS A 9 8.70 5.97 7.70
CA CYS A 9 8.17 4.61 7.77
C CYS A 9 8.56 3.91 9.07
N GLU A 10 9.80 4.08 9.55
CA GLU A 10 10.22 3.49 10.82
C GLU A 10 9.49 4.07 12.03
N ARG A 11 9.24 5.39 12.04
CA ARG A 11 8.57 6.05 13.16
C ARG A 11 7.10 5.68 13.27
N ASN A 12 6.42 5.50 12.13
CA ASN A 12 4.97 5.34 12.11
C ASN A 12 4.49 3.88 11.91
N ARG A 13 5.37 2.93 11.56
CA ARG A 13 4.96 1.54 11.29
C ARG A 13 4.28 0.86 12.47
N ASP A 14 4.72 1.06 13.71
CA ASP A 14 4.14 0.35 14.87
C ASP A 14 2.75 0.89 15.25
N PRO A 15 2.55 2.22 15.35
CA PRO A 15 1.21 2.78 15.53
C PRO A 15 0.25 2.39 14.41
N ILE A 16 0.70 2.42 13.14
CA ILE A 16 -0.13 2.03 12.01
C ILE A 16 -0.48 0.54 12.10
N LEU A 17 0.49 -0.34 12.36
CA LEU A 17 0.27 -1.79 12.48
C LEU A 17 -0.80 -2.11 13.53
N ALA A 18 -0.82 -1.40 14.66
CA ALA A 18 -1.83 -1.59 15.69
C ALA A 18 -3.26 -1.36 15.15
N VAL A 19 -3.46 -0.30 14.36
CA VAL A 19 -4.74 0.02 13.70
C VAL A 19 -5.08 -1.02 12.63
N LEU A 20 -4.09 -1.40 11.81
CA LEU A 20 -4.29 -2.40 10.76
C LEU A 20 -4.72 -3.75 11.32
N ARG A 21 -4.15 -4.18 12.46
CA ARG A 21 -4.53 -5.45 13.12
C ARG A 21 -6.00 -5.52 13.51
N GLU A 22 -6.57 -4.40 13.94
CA GLU A 22 -7.98 -4.33 14.32
C GLU A 22 -8.88 -4.27 13.09
N HIS A 23 -8.62 -3.31 12.20
CA HIS A 23 -9.54 -3.00 11.12
C HIS A 23 -9.41 -3.91 9.90
N PHE A 24 -8.26 -4.56 9.69
CA PHE A 24 -8.06 -5.58 8.65
C PHE A 24 -8.17 -7.01 9.18
N ALA A 25 -8.69 -7.22 10.40
CA ALA A 25 -8.83 -8.57 10.98
C ALA A 25 -9.65 -9.54 10.11
N GLY A 26 -10.65 -9.03 9.38
CA GLY A 26 -11.49 -9.80 8.48
C GLY A 26 -11.10 -9.71 6.99
N ALA A 27 -10.06 -8.96 6.65
CA ALA A 27 -9.61 -8.78 5.27
C ALA A 27 -8.68 -9.92 4.83
N ARG A 28 -8.46 -10.03 3.52
CA ARG A 28 -7.55 -11.03 2.93
C ARG A 28 -6.63 -10.46 1.86
N ARG A 29 -7.06 -9.44 1.12
CA ARG A 29 -6.28 -8.83 0.02
C ARG A 29 -6.23 -7.32 0.24
N VAL A 30 -5.05 -6.83 0.58
CA VAL A 30 -4.78 -5.40 0.76
C VAL A 30 -4.13 -4.84 -0.50
N LEU A 31 -4.65 -3.73 -1.01
CA LEU A 31 -3.92 -2.86 -1.94
C LEU A 31 -3.26 -1.72 -1.16
N GLU A 32 -1.94 -1.62 -1.21
CA GLU A 32 -1.21 -0.45 -0.74
C GLU A 32 -0.97 0.52 -1.90
N ILE A 33 -1.61 1.70 -1.84
CA ILE A 33 -1.46 2.77 -2.84
C ILE A 33 -0.38 3.75 -2.38
N GLY A 34 0.68 3.88 -3.17
CA GLY A 34 1.81 4.75 -2.86
C GLY A 34 2.76 4.13 -1.84
N SER A 35 3.25 2.92 -2.14
CA SER A 35 4.15 2.15 -1.26
C SER A 35 5.51 2.82 -1.02
N GLY A 36 5.87 3.82 -1.81
CA GLY A 36 7.09 4.61 -1.71
C GLY A 36 8.34 3.75 -1.77
N THR A 37 9.03 3.63 -0.64
CA THR A 37 10.23 2.80 -0.53
C THR A 37 9.92 1.30 -0.54
N GLY A 38 8.71 0.88 -0.17
CA GLY A 38 8.34 -0.53 0.05
C GLY A 38 8.56 -1.03 1.48
N GLN A 39 9.03 -0.18 2.40
CA GLN A 39 9.24 -0.56 3.81
C GLN A 39 7.95 -0.97 4.53
N HIS A 40 6.87 -0.23 4.30
CA HIS A 40 5.57 -0.54 4.88
C HIS A 40 5.04 -1.86 4.35
N ALA A 41 5.07 -2.09 3.04
CA ALA A 41 4.71 -3.38 2.44
C ALA A 41 5.41 -4.57 3.10
N ALA A 42 6.74 -4.55 3.14
CA ALA A 42 7.53 -5.63 3.74
C ALA A 42 7.22 -5.79 5.25
N TYR A 43 7.11 -4.68 5.97
CA TYR A 43 6.87 -4.70 7.42
C TYR A 43 5.48 -5.25 7.76
N PHE A 44 4.42 -4.73 7.12
CA PHE A 44 3.05 -5.12 7.43
C PHE A 44 2.76 -6.55 6.97
N ALA A 45 3.26 -6.97 5.81
CA ALA A 45 3.10 -8.35 5.36
C ALA A 45 3.73 -9.36 6.33
N ALA A 46 4.88 -9.04 6.93
CA ALA A 46 5.52 -9.90 7.93
C ALA A 46 4.69 -10.04 9.22
N HIS A 47 3.93 -9.00 9.60
CA HIS A 47 3.17 -8.95 10.85
C HIS A 47 1.68 -9.27 10.68
N LEU A 48 1.21 -9.40 9.45
CA LEU A 48 -0.16 -9.71 9.06
C LEU A 48 -0.16 -10.86 8.03
N PRO A 49 0.33 -12.07 8.40
CA PRO A 49 0.55 -13.16 7.45
C PRO A 49 -0.75 -13.70 6.82
N GLN A 50 -1.91 -13.39 7.40
CA GLN A 50 -3.22 -13.72 6.83
C GLN A 50 -3.59 -12.85 5.62
N LEU A 51 -2.91 -11.71 5.42
CA LEU A 51 -3.18 -10.77 4.34
C LEU A 51 -2.20 -11.01 3.18
N ILE A 52 -2.73 -11.06 1.96
CA ILE A 52 -1.96 -10.86 0.74
C ILE A 52 -1.77 -9.35 0.58
N TRP A 53 -0.54 -8.89 0.71
CA TRP A 53 -0.22 -7.47 0.69
C TRP A 53 0.32 -7.05 -0.68
N GLN A 54 -0.54 -6.46 -1.49
CA GLN A 54 -0.20 -5.97 -2.82
C GLN A 54 0.35 -4.54 -2.74
N ALA A 55 1.68 -4.41 -2.81
CA ALA A 55 2.32 -3.11 -2.99
C ALA A 55 2.01 -2.54 -4.39
N SER A 56 1.79 -1.23 -4.47
CA SER A 56 1.62 -0.52 -5.73
C SER A 56 2.16 0.90 -5.66
N ASP A 57 2.77 1.34 -6.76
CA ASP A 57 3.30 2.69 -6.91
C ASP A 57 3.57 3.01 -8.39
N ARG A 58 4.03 4.22 -8.67
CA ARG A 58 4.50 4.63 -9.99
C ARG A 58 5.73 3.82 -10.40
N GLU A 59 5.94 3.70 -11.71
CA GLU A 59 6.97 2.83 -12.31
C GLU A 59 8.36 3.06 -11.72
N GLU A 60 8.73 4.31 -11.45
CA GLU A 60 10.01 4.73 -10.90
C GLU A 60 10.32 4.14 -9.51
N ASN A 61 9.30 3.82 -8.71
CA ASN A 61 9.46 3.30 -7.35
C ASN A 61 9.50 1.76 -7.30
N LEU A 62 9.03 1.07 -8.33
CA LEU A 62 8.91 -0.39 -8.35
C LEU A 62 10.24 -1.14 -8.11
N PRO A 63 11.40 -0.73 -8.66
CA PRO A 63 12.67 -1.39 -8.37
C PRO A 63 13.04 -1.33 -6.89
N GLY A 64 12.76 -0.21 -6.23
CA GLY A 64 13.03 -0.01 -4.80
C GLY A 64 12.13 -0.87 -3.92
N ILE A 65 10.84 -0.91 -4.25
CA ILE A 65 9.86 -1.77 -3.57
C ILE A 65 10.26 -3.24 -3.72
N ARG A 66 10.58 -3.68 -4.95
CA ARG A 66 10.99 -5.05 -5.22
C ARG A 66 12.21 -5.46 -4.40
N ALA A 67 13.20 -4.58 -4.23
CA ALA A 67 14.35 -4.85 -3.38
C ALA A 67 13.97 -5.11 -1.90
N TRP A 68 12.97 -4.41 -1.36
CA TRP A 68 12.45 -4.69 -0.02
C TRP A 68 11.68 -6.01 0.05
N LEU A 69 10.84 -6.31 -0.94
CA LEU A 69 10.06 -7.54 -0.97
C LEU A 69 10.93 -8.78 -1.16
N ASP A 70 11.93 -8.71 -2.05
CA ASP A 70 12.88 -9.80 -2.30
C ASP A 70 13.72 -10.11 -1.05
N GLU A 71 14.12 -9.10 -0.28
CA GLU A 71 14.85 -9.28 0.97
C GLU A 71 13.95 -9.88 2.07
N ALA A 72 12.70 -9.44 2.15
CA ALA A 72 11.74 -9.98 3.12
C ALA A 72 11.38 -11.44 2.80
N ALA A 73 11.40 -11.82 1.52
CA ALA A 73 11.18 -13.18 1.01
C ALA A 73 9.89 -13.83 1.53
N LEU A 74 8.81 -13.05 1.61
CA LEU A 74 7.52 -13.49 2.13
C LEU A 74 6.62 -14.02 1.01
N SER A 75 5.87 -15.10 1.27
CA SER A 75 4.94 -15.67 0.30
C SER A 75 3.67 -14.85 0.09
N ASN A 76 3.37 -13.92 1.00
CA ASN A 76 2.17 -13.07 0.96
C ASN A 76 2.44 -11.66 0.39
N THR A 77 3.59 -11.46 -0.26
CA THR A 77 3.93 -10.22 -0.98
C THR A 77 4.12 -10.50 -2.47
N PRO A 78 3.05 -10.47 -3.29
CA PRO A 78 3.20 -10.59 -4.74
C PRO A 78 4.08 -9.46 -5.32
N PRO A 79 4.58 -9.61 -6.57
CA PRO A 79 5.31 -8.55 -7.24
C PRO A 79 4.55 -7.21 -7.22
N PRO A 80 5.23 -6.07 -7.05
CA PRO A 80 4.55 -4.79 -6.95
C PRO A 80 3.89 -4.41 -8.27
N LEU A 81 2.70 -3.81 -8.20
CA LEU A 81 1.96 -3.34 -9.37
C LEU A 81 2.34 -1.90 -9.70
N MET A 82 2.42 -1.60 -11.00
CA MET A 82 2.42 -0.22 -11.46
C MET A 82 1.03 0.36 -11.27
N LEU A 83 0.91 1.41 -10.45
CA LEU A 83 -0.33 2.16 -10.25
C LEU A 83 0.01 3.63 -10.14
N ASP A 84 -0.32 4.36 -11.20
CA ASP A 84 -0.43 5.83 -11.18
C ASP A 84 -1.91 6.18 -11.11
N VAL A 85 -2.28 7.03 -10.14
CA VAL A 85 -3.66 7.45 -9.89
C VAL A 85 -4.35 8.04 -11.12
N SER A 86 -3.57 8.67 -12.00
CA SER A 86 -4.02 9.29 -13.24
C SER A 86 -4.13 8.32 -14.43
N SER A 87 -3.58 7.11 -14.30
CA SER A 87 -3.56 6.07 -15.33
C SER A 87 -4.70 5.06 -15.15
N PRO A 88 -4.94 4.14 -16.11
CA PRO A 88 -5.84 3.01 -15.90
C PRO A 88 -5.41 2.17 -14.68
N TRP A 89 -6.38 1.72 -13.88
CA TRP A 89 -6.15 0.90 -12.69
C TRP A 89 -6.22 -0.59 -13.06
N PRO A 90 -5.57 -1.47 -12.27
CA PRO A 90 -5.69 -2.91 -12.47
C PRO A 90 -7.14 -3.39 -12.31
N ASP A 91 -7.47 -4.53 -12.90
CA ASP A 91 -8.80 -5.16 -12.77
C ASP A 91 -8.92 -6.09 -11.55
N ASP A 92 -7.88 -6.15 -10.73
CA ASP A 92 -7.87 -6.86 -9.45
C ASP A 92 -8.87 -6.27 -8.45
N ARG A 93 -9.35 -7.14 -7.55
CA ARG A 93 -10.29 -6.79 -6.48
C ARG A 93 -9.69 -7.02 -5.10
N PHE A 94 -9.85 -6.02 -4.24
CA PHE A 94 -9.29 -5.96 -2.88
C PHE A 94 -10.40 -5.71 -1.86
N ASP A 95 -10.31 -6.38 -0.71
CA ASP A 95 -11.24 -6.18 0.42
C ASP A 95 -10.68 -5.19 1.46
N ALA A 96 -9.46 -4.69 1.24
CA ALA A 96 -8.85 -3.64 2.03
C ALA A 96 -7.92 -2.75 1.17
N VAL A 97 -7.86 -1.46 1.50
CA VAL A 97 -6.95 -0.50 0.86
C VAL A 97 -6.23 0.30 1.94
N PHE A 98 -4.92 0.46 1.76
CA PHE A 98 -4.07 1.22 2.65
C PHE A 98 -3.27 2.28 1.87
N SER A 99 -3.11 3.46 2.46
CA SER A 99 -2.19 4.48 1.94
C SER A 99 -1.59 5.28 3.10
N ALA A 100 -0.27 5.49 3.08
CA ALA A 100 0.43 6.24 4.11
C ALA A 100 1.28 7.34 3.51
N ASN A 101 1.07 8.57 3.99
CA ASN A 101 1.81 9.76 3.60
C ASN A 101 1.74 10.06 2.09
N THR A 102 0.75 9.55 1.37
CA THR A 102 0.63 9.79 -0.08
C THR A 102 -0.30 10.97 -0.40
N LEU A 103 -1.47 11.04 0.24
CA LEU A 103 -2.49 12.05 -0.12
C LEU A 103 -2.04 13.50 0.10
N HIS A 104 -1.16 13.76 1.07
CA HIS A 104 -0.69 15.12 1.37
C HIS A 104 0.38 15.65 0.39
N ILE A 105 0.98 14.77 -0.43
CA ILE A 105 1.93 15.15 -1.49
C ILE A 105 1.31 15.08 -2.88
N MET A 106 0.15 14.46 -3.02
CA MET A 106 -0.63 14.41 -4.25
C MET A 106 -1.21 15.80 -4.58
N ALA A 107 -1.32 16.11 -5.86
CA ALA A 107 -2.17 17.22 -6.28
C ALA A 107 -3.63 16.93 -5.92
N TRP A 108 -4.41 17.97 -5.65
CA TRP A 108 -5.82 17.81 -5.25
C TRP A 108 -6.63 16.98 -6.26
N SER A 109 -6.41 17.21 -7.56
CA SER A 109 -7.05 16.43 -8.63
C SER A 109 -6.67 14.95 -8.64
N GLU A 110 -5.49 14.58 -8.13
CA GLU A 110 -5.07 13.18 -7.97
C GLU A 110 -5.77 12.54 -6.78
N VAL A 111 -5.98 13.28 -5.69
CA VAL A 111 -6.77 12.83 -4.54
C VAL A 111 -8.21 12.56 -4.97
N GLU A 112 -8.84 13.48 -5.70
CA GLU A 112 -10.20 13.28 -6.24
C GLU A 112 -10.27 12.04 -7.14
N GLN A 113 -9.29 11.85 -8.01
CA GLN A 113 -9.21 10.67 -8.88
C GLN A 113 -9.01 9.37 -8.11
N LEU A 114 -8.20 9.38 -7.03
CA LEU A 114 -8.03 8.22 -6.17
C LEU A 114 -9.39 7.73 -5.66
N PHE A 115 -10.15 8.63 -5.03
CA PHE A 115 -11.45 8.27 -4.46
C PHE A 115 -12.47 7.87 -5.53
N ALA A 116 -12.46 8.54 -6.69
CA ALA A 116 -13.33 8.19 -7.81
C ALA A 116 -13.06 6.79 -8.38
N ARG A 117 -11.81 6.32 -8.30
CA ARG A 117 -11.38 5.03 -8.87
C ARG A 117 -11.43 3.86 -7.90
N LEU A 118 -11.43 4.10 -6.59
CA LEU A 118 -11.52 3.04 -5.58
C LEU A 118 -12.61 1.98 -5.87
N PRO A 119 -13.87 2.34 -6.25
CA PRO A 119 -14.91 1.35 -6.53
C PRO A 119 -14.60 0.37 -7.68
N HIS A 120 -13.65 0.69 -8.55
CA HIS A 120 -13.21 -0.21 -9.64
C HIS A 120 -12.45 -1.43 -9.08
N VAL A 121 -11.65 -1.21 -8.04
CA VAL A 121 -10.72 -2.20 -7.49
C VAL A 121 -11.13 -2.73 -6.13
N THR A 122 -12.22 -2.23 -5.53
CA THR A 122 -12.67 -2.70 -4.22
C THR A 122 -13.89 -3.61 -4.29
N ASP A 123 -13.94 -4.56 -3.37
CA ASP A 123 -15.15 -5.31 -3.09
C ASP A 123 -16.15 -4.46 -2.29
N ILE A 124 -17.43 -4.84 -2.33
CA ILE A 124 -18.46 -4.22 -1.50
C ILE A 124 -18.09 -4.45 -0.02
N GLY A 125 -18.01 -3.35 0.74
CA GLY A 125 -17.63 -3.40 2.15
C GLY A 125 -16.12 -3.38 2.41
N ALA A 126 -15.29 -3.13 1.39
CA ALA A 126 -13.86 -2.97 1.58
C ALA A 126 -13.53 -1.83 2.56
N THR A 127 -12.49 -2.03 3.37
CA THR A 127 -12.03 -1.03 4.35
C THR A 127 -10.89 -0.20 3.77
N LEU A 128 -11.05 1.13 3.75
CA LEU A 128 -10.00 2.07 3.39
C LEU A 128 -9.36 2.68 4.65
N ILE A 129 -8.05 2.54 4.80
CA ILE A 129 -7.28 3.17 5.87
C ILE A 129 -6.25 4.11 5.24
N ILE A 130 -6.33 5.38 5.62
CA ILE A 130 -5.39 6.40 5.16
C ILE A 130 -4.69 7.01 6.37
N TYR A 131 -3.36 7.07 6.30
CA TYR A 131 -2.50 7.75 7.27
C TYR A 131 -1.78 8.93 6.59
N GLY A 132 -1.70 10.08 7.24
CA GLY A 132 -0.94 11.21 6.75
C GLY A 132 -1.24 12.49 7.52
N PRO A 133 -0.48 13.57 7.28
CA PRO A 133 -0.85 14.90 7.73
C PRO A 133 -2.01 15.43 6.87
N PHE A 134 -3.09 15.89 7.50
CA PHE A 134 -4.26 16.51 6.87
C PHE A 134 -4.59 17.83 7.56
#